data_AF-A0A831WMR6-F1
#
_entry.id   AF-A0A831WMR6-F1
#
_cell.length_a   1.000
_cell.length_b   1.000
_cell.length_c   1.000
_cell.angle_alpha   90.00
_cell.angle_beta   90.00
_cell.angle_gamma   90.00
#
_symmetry.space_group_name_H-M   'P 1'
#
loop_
_entity.id
_entity.type
_entity.pdbx_description
1 polymer ?
#
loop_
_entity_poly.entity_id
_entity_poly.type
_entity_poly.pdbx_seq_one_letter_code
_entity_poly.pdbx_strand_id
1 'polypeptide(L)'
;MENLEKELKRVEFDIERWKEYVLNAEVIRDSFRYSSRILPQLSPPEKKSLIRLLVKEVIFSNEEVVINFFEVPEEELQLEYIQKVVLLP
;
A
#
# COMPACT_ATOMS: atom_id res chain seq x y z
N MET A 1 -33.05 24.86 -1.34
CA MET A 1 -31.91 24.89 -2.29
C MET A 1 -30.60 24.61 -1.58
N GLU A 2 -30.31 25.26 -0.46
CA GLU A 2 -29.05 25.13 0.29
C GLU A 2 -28.71 23.70 0.75
N ASN A 3 -29.71 22.87 1.08
CA ASN A 3 -29.49 21.48 1.50
C ASN A 3 -29.08 20.58 0.32
N LEU A 4 -29.62 20.86 -0.87
CA LEU A 4 -29.30 20.12 -2.09
C LEU A 4 -27.88 20.42 -2.57
N GLU A 5 -27.42 21.67 -2.43
CA GLU A 5 -26.04 22.06 -2.75
C GLU A 5 -25.01 21.43 -1.79
N LYS A 6 -25.37 21.28 -0.51
CA LYS A 6 -24.51 20.60 0.47
C LYS A 6 -24.39 19.10 0.18
N GLU A 7 -25.51 18.45 -0.18
CA GLU A 7 -25.48 17.05 -0.60
C GLU A 7 -24.69 16.86 -1.90
N LEU A 8 -24.85 17.75 -2.88
CA LEU A 8 -24.10 17.69 -4.13
C LEU A 8 -22.59 17.76 -3.90
N LYS A 9 -22.14 18.74 -3.11
CA LYS A 9 -20.71 18.89 -2.76
C LYS A 9 -20.16 17.68 -2.00
N ARG A 10 -20.95 17.09 -1.11
CA ARG A 10 -20.55 15.88 -0.39
C ARG A 10 -20.38 14.70 -1.35
N VAL A 11 -21.33 14.50 -2.25
CA VAL A 11 -21.28 13.42 -3.24
C VAL A 11 -20.11 13.61 -4.21
N GLU A 12 -19.84 14.83 -4.67
CA GLU A 12 -18.67 15.15 -5.50
C GLU A 12 -17.35 14.84 -4.78
N PHE A 13 -17.24 15.22 -3.51
CA PHE A 13 -16.08 14.91 -2.68
C PHE A 13 -15.89 13.40 -2.48
N ASP A 14 -16.98 12.68 -2.23
CA ASP A 14 -16.93 11.22 -2.10
C ASP A 14 -16.51 10.57 -3.43
N ILE A 15 -17.04 11.03 -4.57
CA ILE A 15 -16.66 10.52 -5.90
C ILE A 15 -15.17 10.69 -6.17
N GLU A 16 -14.60 11.88 -5.93
CA GLU A 16 -13.16 12.11 -6.14
C GLU A 16 -12.32 11.20 -5.23
N ARG A 17 -12.73 11.05 -3.97
CA ARG A 17 -12.04 10.14 -3.04
C ARG A 17 -12.08 8.68 -3.48
N TRP A 18 -13.22 8.21 -4.00
CA TRP A 18 -13.35 6.85 -4.53
C TRP A 18 -12.52 6.64 -5.81
N LYS A 19 -12.42 7.65 -6.68
CA LYS A 19 -11.55 7.60 -7.87
C LYS A 19 -10.08 7.48 -7.47
N GLU A 20 -9.63 8.28 -6.50
CA GLU A 20 -8.26 8.19 -5.97
C GLU A 20 -7.98 6.79 -5.37
N TYR A 21 -8.93 6.23 -4.62
CA TYR A 21 -8.81 4.88 -4.07
C TYR A 21 -8.68 3.80 -5.16
N VAL A 22 -9.50 3.89 -6.22
CA VAL A 22 -9.44 2.96 -7.36
C VAL A 22 -8.09 3.07 -8.09
N LEU A 23 -7.60 4.30 -8.32
CA LEU A 23 -6.29 4.54 -8.94
C LEU A 23 -5.15 3.92 -8.11
N ASN A 24 -5.15 4.12 -6.79
CA ASN A 24 -4.15 3.53 -5.91
C ASN A 24 -4.21 1.99 -5.91
N ALA A 25 -5.40 1.41 -5.86
CA ALA A 25 -5.57 -0.04 -5.89
C ALA A 25 -5.12 -0.67 -7.23
N GLU A 26 -5.31 0.02 -8.36
CA GLU A 26 -4.81 -0.42 -9.66
C GLU A 26 -3.29 -0.34 -9.74
N VAL A 27 -2.69 0.77 -9.30
CA VAL A 27 -1.23 0.96 -9.28
C VAL A 27 -0.56 -0.10 -8.40
N ILE A 28 -1.11 -0.38 -7.21
CA ILE A 28 -0.61 -1.43 -6.32
C ILE A 28 -0.72 -2.80 -7.01
N ARG A 29 -1.88 -3.12 -7.58
CA ARG A 29 -2.11 -4.40 -8.26
C ARG A 29 -1.17 -4.62 -9.44
N ASP A 30 -0.94 -3.58 -10.24
CA ASP A 30 -0.02 -3.64 -11.36
C ASP A 30 1.42 -3.79 -10.86
N SER A 31 1.81 -3.07 -9.81
CA SER A 31 3.13 -3.21 -9.18
C SER A 31 3.38 -4.64 -8.67
N PHE A 32 2.40 -5.27 -8.03
CA PHE A 32 2.47 -6.69 -7.63
C PHE A 32 2.49 -7.65 -8.83
N ARG A 33 1.75 -7.35 -9.89
CA ARG A 33 1.76 -8.15 -11.12
C ARG A 33 3.11 -8.06 -11.84
N TYR A 34 3.76 -6.91 -11.83
CA TYR A 34 5.10 -6.75 -12.38
C TYR A 34 6.16 -7.42 -11.50
N SER A 35 6.09 -7.26 -10.18
CA SER A 35 7.06 -7.89 -9.26
C SER A 35 7.02 -9.41 -9.36
N SER A 36 5.83 -10.01 -9.41
CA SER A 36 5.65 -11.47 -9.58
C SER A 36 6.15 -12.01 -10.93
N ARG A 37 6.25 -11.18 -11.97
CA ARG A 37 6.86 -11.55 -13.26
C ARG A 37 8.38 -11.38 -13.26
N ILE A 38 8.89 -10.34 -12.62
CA ILE A 38 10.32 -9.99 -12.62
C ILE A 38 11.09 -10.89 -11.64
N LEU A 39 10.56 -11.09 -10.44
CA LEU A 39 11.21 -11.87 -9.37
C LEU A 39 11.69 -13.25 -9.85
N PRO A 40 10.88 -14.08 -10.54
CA PRO A 40 11.34 -15.38 -11.02
C PRO A 40 12.51 -15.31 -12.01
N GLN A 41 12.58 -14.26 -12.84
CA GLN A 41 13.56 -14.08 -13.91
C GLN A 41 14.93 -13.62 -13.40
N LEU A 42 14.99 -13.09 -12.18
CA LEU A 42 16.23 -12.67 -11.55
C LEU A 42 17.10 -13.88 -11.21
N SER A 43 18.41 -13.73 -11.40
CA SER A 43 19.40 -14.68 -10.93
C SER A 43 19.39 -14.75 -9.38
N PRO A 44 19.86 -15.85 -8.77
CA PRO A 44 19.92 -15.97 -7.31
C PRO A 44 20.65 -14.80 -6.60
N PRO A 45 21.78 -14.26 -7.12
CA PRO A 45 22.41 -13.07 -6.56
C PRO A 45 21.51 -11.83 -6.60
N GLU A 46 20.81 -11.60 -7.70
CA GLU A 46 19.91 -10.44 -7.87
C GLU A 46 18.70 -10.53 -6.94
N LYS A 47 18.10 -11.72 -6.80
CA LYS A 47 17.03 -11.98 -5.83
C LYS A 47 17.48 -11.64 -4.42
N LYS A 48 18.69 -12.09 -4.04
CA LYS A 48 19.27 -11.83 -2.73
C LYS A 48 19.51 -10.34 -2.49
N SER A 49 20.00 -9.62 -3.50
CA SER A 49 20.20 -8.16 -3.44
C SER A 49 18.88 -7.41 -3.28
N LEU A 50 17.85 -7.81 -4.01
CA LEU A 50 16.52 -7.18 -3.91
C LEU A 50 15.92 -7.37 -2.51
N ILE A 51 15.97 -8.60 -1.97
CA ILE A 51 15.45 -8.90 -0.62
C ILE A 51 16.19 -8.09 0.45
N ARG A 52 17.50 -7.89 0.29
CA ARG A 52 18.32 -7.07 1.21
C ARG A 52 17.92 -5.59 1.27
N LEU A 53 17.26 -5.07 0.23
CA LEU A 53 16.76 -3.69 0.23
C LEU A 53 15.48 -3.54 1.06
N LEU A 54 14.72 -4.63 1.22
CA LEU A 54 13.43 -4.63 1.89
C LEU A 54 13.55 -5.09 3.35
N VAL A 55 14.41 -6.08 3.59
CA VAL A 55 14.54 -6.75 4.88
C VAL A 55 15.67 -6.11 5.68
N LYS A 56 15.31 -5.58 6.86
CA LYS A 56 16.24 -5.03 7.84
C LYS A 56 16.95 -6.15 8.60
N GLU A 57 16.20 -7.13 9.10
CA GLU A 57 16.75 -8.29 9.81
C GLU A 57 15.84 -9.52 9.71
N VAL A 58 16.45 -10.71 9.82
CA VAL A 58 15.75 -11.99 9.91
C VAL A 58 16.23 -12.70 11.17
N ILE A 59 15.30 -13.00 12.07
CA ILE A 59 15.57 -13.67 13.33
C ILE A 59 15.02 -15.10 13.23
N PHE A 60 15.92 -16.07 13.33
CA PHE A 60 15.56 -17.49 13.33
C PHE A 60 15.48 -17.98 14.78
N SER A 61 14.32 -18.54 15.16
CA SER A 61 14.15 -19.28 16.41
C SER A 61 13.81 -20.75 16.08
N ASN A 62 13.76 -21.61 17.11
CA ASN A 62 13.38 -23.02 16.93
C ASN A 62 11.89 -23.19 16.58
N GLU A 63 11.07 -22.16 16.83
CA GLU A 63 9.61 -22.21 16.70
C GLU A 63 9.11 -21.34 15.53
N GLU A 64 9.85 -20.28 15.18
CA GLU A 64 9.42 -19.31 14.18
C GLU A 64 10.57 -18.60 13.45
N VAL A 65 10.22 -17.97 12.33
CA VAL A 65 11.08 -17.06 11.58
C VAL A 65 10.43 -15.68 11.59
N VAL A 66 11.11 -14.71 12.22
CA VAL A 66 10.65 -13.32 12.25
C VAL A 66 11.43 -12.53 11.21
N ILE A 67 10.72 -11.80 10.35
CA ILE A 67 11.31 -10.94 9.31
C ILE A 67 10.91 -9.50 9.60
N ASN A 68 11.89 -8.67 9.93
CA ASN A 68 11.68 -7.24 10.16
C ASN A 68 12.08 -6.47 8.90
N PHE A 69 11.18 -5.59 8.46
CA PHE A 69 11.37 -4.76 7.28
C PHE A 69 11.86 -3.36 7.68
N PHE A 70 12.43 -2.63 6.74
CA PHE A 70 12.67 -1.20 6.96
C PHE A 70 11.33 -0.49 7.11
N GLU A 71 11.22 0.40 8.11
CA GLU A 71 10.06 1.26 8.27
C GLU A 71 10.04 2.26 7.11
N VAL A 72 8.92 2.29 6.40
CA VAL A 72 8.63 3.37 5.47
C VAL A 72 8.26 4.59 6.32
N PRO A 73 8.83 5.79 6.07
CA PRO A 73 8.52 6.98 6.84
C PRO A 73 6.99 7.17 6.96
N GLU A 74 6.50 7.44 8.17
CA GLU A 74 5.06 7.55 8.44
C GLU A 74 4.36 8.59 7.55
N GLU A 75 5.08 9.61 7.07
CA GLU A 75 4.58 10.63 6.15
C GLU A 75 4.06 10.05 4.82
N GLU A 76 4.62 8.92 4.36
CA GLU A 76 4.12 8.19 3.18
C GLU A 76 2.93 7.27 3.55
N LEU A 77 2.84 6.81 4.81
CA LEU A 77 1.76 5.97 5.32
C LEU A 77 0.52 6.76 5.75
N GLN A 78 0.63 8.05 6.10
CA GLN A 78 -0.54 8.87 6.45
C GLN A 78 -1.50 9.08 5.27
N LEU A 79 -1.00 8.97 4.03
CA LEU A 79 -1.85 8.93 2.83
C LEU A 79 -2.75 7.68 2.80
N GLU A 80 -2.31 6.54 3.36
CA GLU A 80 -3.10 5.31 3.47
C GLU A 80 -3.97 5.27 4.74
N TYR A 81 -3.54 5.86 5.86
CA TYR A 81 -4.25 5.79 7.14
C TYR A 81 -5.43 6.77 7.27
N ILE A 82 -5.39 7.94 6.62
CA ILE A 82 -6.56 8.85 6.57
C ILE A 82 -7.74 8.16 5.86
N GLN A 83 -7.49 7.19 4.97
CA GLN A 83 -8.53 6.43 4.26
C GLN A 83 -9.25 5.36 5.10
N LYS A 84 -8.71 4.91 6.24
CA LYS A 84 -9.34 3.87 7.08
C LYS A 84 -10.19 4.39 8.24
N VAL A 85 -10.04 5.65 8.66
CA VAL A 85 -10.60 6.13 9.94
C VAL A 85 -12.00 6.76 9.84
N VAL A 86 -12.53 7.01 8.64
CA VAL A 86 -13.89 7.60 8.50
C VAL A 86 -14.91 6.56 8.04
N LEU A 87 -14.93 5.38 8.66
CA LEU A 87 -16.04 4.44 8.57
C LEU A 87 -16.17 3.66 9.88
N LEU A 88 -16.83 4.25 10.87
CA LEU A 88 -17.63 3.55 11.88
C LEU A 88 -18.78 4.51 12.31
N PRO A 89 -19.93 3.96 12.72
CA PRO A 89 -21.28 4.34 12.28
C PRO A 89 -21.83 5.69 12.75
#